data_AF-A0A7X8EQ24-F1
#
_entry.id   AF-A0A7X8EQ24-F1
#
_cell.length_a   1.000
_cell.length_b   1.000
_cell.length_c   1.000
_cell.angle_alpha   90.00
_cell.angle_beta   90.00
_cell.angle_gamma   90.00
#
_symmetry.space_group_name_H-M   'P 1'
#
loop_
_entity.id
_entity.type
_entity.pdbx_description
1 polymer ?
#
loop_
_entity_poly.entity_id
_entity_poly.type
_entity_poly.pdbx_seq_one_letter_code
_entity_poly.pdbx_strand_id
1 'polypeptide(L)' 'MYTKAKKRHYRVAQKEVEQSPAKGIFIENNKKQQYILFAVGMFVFTFIQGFIVGYLVSRD' A
#
# COMPACT_ATOMS: atom_id res chain seq x y z
N MET A 1 18.13 8.44 47.07
CA MET A 1 17.23 8.36 45.89
C MET A 1 17.57 9.48 44.93
N TYR A 2 17.87 9.20 43.66
CA TYR A 2 17.29 9.89 42.49
C TYR A 2 17.88 9.31 41.20
N THR A 3 17.20 8.28 40.73
CA THR A 3 17.38 7.51 39.50
C THR A 3 17.08 8.41 38.27
N LYS A 4 17.97 9.35 37.93
CA LYS A 4 17.78 10.27 36.79
C LYS A 4 18.55 9.90 35.50
N ALA A 5 19.25 8.76 35.47
CA ALA A 5 19.96 8.31 34.27
C ALA A 5 19.13 7.42 33.33
N LYS A 6 18.04 6.80 33.80
CA LYS A 6 17.30 5.77 33.02
C LYS A 6 16.29 6.31 31.99
N LYS A 7 15.90 7.58 32.05
CA LYS A 7 14.81 8.14 31.21
C LYS A 7 15.22 8.49 29.77
N ARG A 8 16.51 8.70 29.47
CA ARG A 8 16.94 9.06 28.11
C ARG A 8 16.92 7.87 27.15
N HIS A 9 17.42 6.71 27.58
CA HIS A 9 17.50 5.52 26.72
C HIS A 9 16.12 5.01 26.29
N TYR A 10 15.12 5.12 27.17
CA TYR A 10 13.77 4.68 26.86
C TYR A 10 13.10 5.50 25.74
N ARG A 11 13.34 6.82 25.69
CA ARG A 11 12.83 7.70 24.61
C ARG A 11 13.47 7.43 23.25
N VAL A 12 14.73 7.00 23.23
CA VAL A 12 15.44 6.67 21.99
C VAL A 12 14.96 5.33 21.46
N ALA A 13 14.85 4.32 22.33
CA ALA A 13 14.29 3.02 21.97
C ALA A 13 12.83 3.11 21.50
N GLN A 14 12.01 3.97 22.12
CA GLN A 14 10.64 4.19 21.65
C GLN A 14 10.58 4.82 20.26
N LYS A 15 11.49 5.76 19.94
CA LYS A 15 11.58 6.32 18.58
C LYS A 15 11.98 5.27 17.56
N GLU A 16 12.87 4.35 17.90
CA GLU A 16 13.24 3.23 17.01
C GLU A 16 12.08 2.24 16.81
N VAL A 17 11.25 2.02 17.84
CA VAL A 17 10.06 1.16 17.76
C VAL A 17 8.92 1.83 16.99
N GLU A 18 8.72 3.15 17.14
CA GLU A 18 7.75 3.93 16.36
C GLU A 18 8.18 4.10 14.89
N GLN A 19 9.49 4.23 14.64
CA GLN A 19 10.06 4.25 13.30
C GLN A 19 10.27 2.84 12.73
N SER A 20 9.41 1.87 13.07
CA SER A 20 9.34 0.64 12.31
C SER A 20 8.80 0.99 10.91
N PRO A 21 9.63 0.97 9.85
CA PRO A 21 9.14 1.20 8.49
C PRO A 21 8.32 0.01 7.97
N ALA A 22 8.13 -1.04 8.78
CA ALA A 22 7.50 -2.29 8.39
C ALA A 22 5.97 -2.31 8.57
N LYS A 23 5.33 -1.18 8.87
CA LYS A 23 3.86 -1.08 9.05
C LYS A 23 3.09 -0.46 7.87
N GLY A 24 3.73 -0.30 6.72
CA GLY A 24 3.09 0.09 5.48
C GLY A 24 3.49 -0.84 4.34
N ILE A 25 2.60 -1.02 3.36
CA ILE A 25 2.95 -1.61 2.07
C ILE A 25 3.91 -0.62 1.40
N PHE A 26 5.22 -0.77 1.65
CA PHE A 26 6.25 0.01 0.98
C PHE A 26 6.38 -0.49 -0.45
N ILE A 27 5.64 0.15 -1.35
CA ILE A 27 5.85 -0.01 -2.79
C ILE A 27 7.13 0.72 -3.12
N GLU A 28 8.19 -0.04 -3.37
CA GLU A 28 9.45 0.49 -3.88
C GLU A 28 9.18 1.41 -5.08
N ASN A 29 9.72 2.63 -5.06
CA ASN A 29 9.34 3.68 -6.01
C ASN A 29 9.53 3.25 -7.48
N ASN A 30 10.50 2.36 -7.72
CA ASN A 30 10.78 1.75 -9.02
C ASN A 30 9.64 0.85 -9.53
N LYS A 31 8.91 0.18 -8.63
CA LYS A 31 7.80 -0.72 -8.97
C LYS A 31 6.46 0.01 -9.05
N LYS A 32 6.37 1.25 -8.54
CA LYS A 32 5.13 2.05 -8.52
C LYS A 32 4.53 2.22 -9.93
N GLN A 33 5.35 2.47 -10.94
CA GLN A 33 4.88 2.58 -12.33
C GLN A 33 4.33 1.25 -12.87
N GLN A 34 4.96 0.12 -12.54
CA GLN A 34 4.47 -1.21 -12.94
C GLN A 34 3.11 -1.52 -12.30
N TYR A 35 2.93 -1.21 -11.01
CA TYR A 35 1.65 -1.39 -10.33
C TYR A 35 0.56 -0.48 -10.91
N ILE A 36 0.88 0.77 -11.24
CA ILE A 36 -0.05 1.69 -11.90
C ILE A 36 -0.44 1.13 -13.28
N LEU A 37 0.53 0.68 -14.07
CA LEU A 37 0.27 0.12 -15.39
C LEU A 37 -0.62 -1.14 -15.31
N PHE A 38 -0.34 -2.01 -14.34
CA PHE A 38 -1.15 -3.20 -14.10
C PHE A 38 -2.58 -2.86 -13.67
N ALA A 39 -2.75 -1.88 -12.78
CA ALA A 39 -4.07 -1.43 -12.34
C ALA A 39 -4.88 -0.82 -13.49
N VAL A 40 -4.25 0.00 -14.34
CA VAL A 40 -4.89 0.55 -15.54
C VAL A 40 -5.28 -0.57 -16.51
N GLY A 41 -4.39 -1.54 -16.74
CA GLY A 41 -4.68 -2.70 -17.60
C GLY A 41 -5.87 -3.52 -17.10
N MET A 42 -5.91 -3.80 -15.79
CA MET A 42 -7.04 -4.49 -15.14
C MET A 42 -8.35 -3.72 -15.30
N PHE A 43 -8.32 -2.39 -15.11
CA PHE A 43 -9.52 -1.55 -15.25
C PHE A 43 -10.08 -1.55 -16.68
N VAL A 44 -9.21 -1.40 -17.68
CA VAL A 44 -9.64 -1.42 -19.09
C VAL A 44 -10.19 -2.80 -19.46
N PHE A 45 -9.53 -3.86 -19.01
CA PHE A 45 -9.97 -5.23 -19.28
C PHE A 45 -11.35 -5.52 -18.68
N THR A 46 -11.57 -5.18 -17.41
CA THR A 46 -12.88 -5.39 -16.76
C THR A 46 -13.97 -4.53 -17.38
N PHE A 47 -13.65 -3.29 -17.78
CA PHE A 47 -14.58 -2.41 -18.49
C PHE A 47 -15.04 -3.02 -19.83
N ILE A 48 -14.10 -3.51 -20.65
CA ILE A 48 -14.41 -4.15 -21.93
C ILE A 48 -15.24 -5.43 -21.72
N GLN A 49 -14.85 -6.28 -20.76
CA GLN A 49 -15.65 -7.46 -20.43
C GLN A 49 -17.08 -7.11 -20.03
N GLY A 50 -17.26 -6.12 -19.15
CA GLY A 50 -18.58 -5.66 -18.72
C GLY A 50 -19.42 -5.15 -19.90
N PHE A 51 -18.80 -4.44 -20.84
CA PHE A 51 -19.47 -3.96 -22.05
C PHE A 51 -19.90 -5.11 -22.96
N ILE A 52 -19.04 -6.11 -23.18
CA ILE A 52 -19.36 -7.29 -24.00
C ILE A 52 -20.50 -8.10 -23.37
N VAL A 53 -20.43 -8.37 -22.07
CA VAL A 53 -21.47 -9.10 -21.35
C VAL A 53 -22.78 -8.31 -21.37
N GLY A 54 -22.74 -7.01 -21.10
CA GLY A 54 -23.92 -6.15 -21.17
C GLY A 54 -24.55 -6.12 -22.56
N TYR A 55 -23.74 -6.05 -23.62
CA TYR A 55 -24.20 -6.10 -24.99
C TYR A 55 -24.88 -7.44 -25.32
N LEU A 56 -24.29 -8.57 -24.92
CA LEU A 56 -24.88 -9.89 -25.13
C LEU A 56 -26.20 -10.04 -24.36
N VAL A 57 -26.24 -9.64 -23.10
CA VAL A 57 -27.46 -9.69 -22.26
C VAL A 57 -28.55 -8.76 -22.80
N SER A 58 -28.21 -7.63 -23.41
CA SER A 58 -29.19 -6.73 -24.02
C SER A 58 -29.73 -7.20 -25.37
N ARG A 59 -29.08 -8.21 -25.97
CA ARG A 59 -29.40 -8.72 -27.30
C ARG A 59 -30.30 -9.97 -27.26
N ASP A 60 -30.18 -10.78 -26.20
CA ASP A 60 -31.16 -11.81 -25.82
C ASP A 60 -32.42 -11.16 -25.21
#